data_AF-A0A016T5M5-F1
#
_entry.id   AF-A0A016T5M5-F1
#
_cell.length_a   1.000
_cell.length_b   1.000
_cell.length_c   1.000
_cell.angle_alpha   90.00
_cell.angle_beta   90.00
_cell.angle_gamma   90.00
#
_symmetry.space_group_name_H-M   'P 1'
#
loop_
_entity.id
_entity.type
_entity.pdbx_description
1 polymer ?
#
loop_
_entity_poly.entity_id
_entity_poly.type
_entity_poly.pdbx_seq_one_letter_code
_entity_poly.pdbx_strand_id
1 'polypeptide(L)'
;MTAYHGRMLSLAISNMSNHDLLVRDNDLEEDKRCDCFVDWNSTARGWLGHEIMPSYAGGNAQRSGNPVLAQELFSKFDPSNVDSNIVTKARSLCAHYVGGAWRDVDNSQFLLSKMSGGLTNLVFVCSLAPEVPKVGSEPRSVLLRIQTQTDTLQLMREIAVFTVLSAHGYGPKLLGVFSGGRIEEFIPSRTLTTEEMSDARFAPSLATLNAKLNNIEMPLPKSPQLVFLCRSWLAKYVSNGGGSLTMEQTAVHGHVEFPKVLTVKQLEEEINEVERFLEKQEGPSVFCHNDIVPANVLLRNAEGGDPEEGDVVDESRLVIIDFEFGCYNHR
;
A
#
# COMPACT_ATOMS: atom_id res chain seq x y z
N MET A 1 -14.24 -22.04 13.18
CA MET A 1 -13.22 -21.59 14.15
C MET A 1 -12.00 -20.97 13.45
N THR A 2 -11.45 -21.54 12.38
CA THR A 2 -10.33 -20.95 11.60
C THR A 2 -10.65 -19.60 10.95
N ALA A 3 -11.87 -19.42 10.41
CA ALA A 3 -12.32 -18.13 9.84
C ALA A 3 -12.50 -17.00 10.89
N TYR A 4 -12.61 -17.37 12.17
CA TYR A 4 -12.88 -16.43 13.26
C TYR A 4 -11.58 -15.81 13.79
N HIS A 5 -10.53 -16.63 13.96
CA HIS A 5 -9.19 -16.19 14.34
C HIS A 5 -8.53 -15.34 13.24
N GLY A 6 -8.75 -15.68 11.96
CA GLY A 6 -8.25 -14.89 10.84
C GLY A 6 -8.87 -13.48 10.75
N ARG A 7 -10.17 -13.33 11.07
CA ARG A 7 -10.84 -12.01 11.11
C ARG A 7 -10.45 -11.17 12.32
N MET A 8 -10.25 -11.78 13.50
CA MET A 8 -9.71 -11.08 14.67
C MET A 8 -8.28 -10.58 14.43
N LEU A 9 -7.43 -11.39 13.78
CA LEU A 9 -6.09 -10.96 13.39
C LEU A 9 -6.14 -9.87 12.31
N SER A 10 -7.01 -9.99 11.30
CA SER A 10 -7.19 -8.96 10.26
C SER A 10 -7.70 -7.62 10.84
N LEU A 11 -8.66 -7.64 11.77
CA LEU A 11 -9.10 -6.43 12.49
C LEU A 11 -8.00 -5.87 13.40
N ALA A 12 -7.20 -6.72 14.05
CA ALA A 12 -6.05 -6.28 14.83
C ALA A 12 -4.95 -5.70 13.93
N ILE A 13 -4.71 -6.29 12.76
CA ILE A 13 -3.77 -5.80 11.73
C ILE A 13 -4.22 -4.42 11.24
N SER A 14 -5.47 -4.25 10.81
CA SER A 14 -5.97 -2.95 10.32
C SER A 14 -6.04 -1.87 11.42
N ASN A 15 -6.41 -2.23 12.66
CA ASN A 15 -6.51 -1.24 13.74
C ASN A 15 -5.16 -0.89 14.38
N MET A 16 -4.14 -1.75 14.26
CA MET A 16 -2.80 -1.51 14.83
C MET A 16 -1.79 -1.01 13.79
N SER A 17 -2.04 -1.16 12.48
CA SER A 17 -1.21 -0.62 11.39
C SER A 17 -1.46 0.86 11.12
N ASN A 18 -2.65 1.37 11.45
CA ASN A 18 -2.98 2.80 11.39
C ASN A 18 -2.27 3.53 12.53
N HIS A 19 -0.95 3.73 12.37
CA HIS A 19 -0.22 4.80 13.03
C HIS A 19 -0.96 6.12 12.75
N ASP A 20 -1.42 6.76 13.81
CA ASP A 20 -2.30 7.94 13.85
C ASP A 20 -3.79 7.61 13.73
N LEU A 21 -4.46 7.56 14.88
CA LEU A 21 -5.87 7.91 15.17
C LEU A 21 -6.52 6.96 16.19
N LEU A 22 -6.18 7.17 17.47
CA LEU A 22 -7.15 6.97 18.55
C LEU A 22 -7.27 8.29 19.31
N VAL A 23 -8.02 9.24 18.73
CA VAL A 23 -8.60 10.33 19.49
C VAL A 23 -10.10 10.05 19.56
N ARG A 24 -10.59 9.86 20.79
CA ARG A 24 -12.03 9.89 21.09
C ARG A 24 -12.53 11.30 20.82
N ASP A 25 -13.62 11.44 20.09
CA ASP A 25 -14.55 12.54 20.30
C ASP A 25 -15.96 11.98 20.45
N ASN A 26 -16.54 12.31 21.61
CA ASN A 26 -17.96 12.13 21.89
C ASN A 26 -18.74 13.22 21.14
N ASP A 27 -19.97 12.88 20.78
CA ASP A 27 -21.04 13.74 20.27
C ASP A 27 -20.96 14.12 18.79
N LEU A 28 -21.85 13.53 17.98
CA LEU A 28 -22.90 14.23 17.21
C LEU A 28 -23.84 13.23 16.52
N GLU A 29 -25.13 13.54 16.58
CA GLU A 29 -26.29 12.73 16.18
C GLU A 29 -26.44 12.49 14.67
N GLU A 30 -27.25 11.45 14.38
CA GLU A 30 -27.81 10.97 13.12
C GLU A 30 -27.89 11.92 11.90
N ASP A 31 -27.49 11.41 10.72
CA ASP A 31 -28.40 11.44 9.57
C ASP A 31 -28.19 10.22 8.65
N LYS A 32 -29.31 9.62 8.22
CA LYS A 32 -29.39 8.39 7.43
C LYS A 32 -29.57 8.75 5.95
N ARG A 33 -28.55 8.45 5.13
CA ARG A 33 -28.76 8.04 3.73
C ARG A 33 -27.56 7.28 3.19
N CYS A 34 -27.85 6.15 2.54
CA CYS A 34 -26.89 5.36 1.78
C CYS A 34 -26.22 6.23 0.72
N ASP A 35 -24.90 6.40 0.86
CA ASP A 35 -23.88 6.61 -0.19
C ASP A 35 -22.57 6.96 0.55
N CYS A 36 -21.84 5.94 1.04
CA CYS A 36 -20.63 6.17 1.83
C CYS A 36 -19.42 6.43 0.91
N PHE A 37 -19.36 7.60 0.31
CA PHE A 37 -18.10 8.29 0.02
C PHE A 37 -17.46 8.64 1.36
N VAL A 38 -16.30 8.07 1.70
CA VAL A 38 -15.59 8.43 2.93
C VAL A 38 -14.81 9.72 2.66
N ASP A 39 -15.29 10.82 3.25
CA ASP A 39 -14.55 12.08 3.36
C ASP A 39 -13.40 11.91 4.36
N TRP A 40 -12.16 11.85 3.84
CA TRP A 40 -10.93 11.55 4.58
C TRP A 40 -10.15 12.81 5.03
N ASN A 41 -10.77 14.00 5.04
CA ASN A 41 -10.02 15.27 5.14
C ASN A 41 -9.87 15.91 6.53
N SER A 42 -10.33 15.33 7.63
CA SER A 42 -10.35 16.05 8.92
C SER A 42 -9.51 15.45 10.05
N THR A 43 -8.22 15.13 9.85
CA THR A 43 -7.33 14.92 11.03
C THR A 43 -5.83 15.17 10.82
N ALA A 44 -5.42 16.07 9.92
CA ALA A 44 -4.00 16.35 9.65
C ALA A 44 -3.48 17.69 10.22
N ARG A 45 -3.94 18.14 11.40
CA ARG A 45 -3.43 19.36 12.05
C ARG A 45 -3.29 19.23 13.56
N GLY A 46 -2.16 18.69 14.00
CA GLY A 46 -1.67 18.76 15.36
C GLY A 46 -0.42 17.89 15.46
N TRP A 47 0.63 18.38 16.11
CA TRP A 47 1.90 17.66 16.35
C TRP A 47 2.98 17.75 15.25
N LEU A 48 3.29 18.97 14.82
CA LEU A 48 4.65 19.32 14.41
C LEU A 48 5.24 20.26 15.48
N GLY A 49 6.07 19.69 16.36
CA GLY A 49 6.74 20.44 17.43
C GLY A 49 8.04 19.77 17.84
N HIS A 50 9.14 20.29 17.29
CA HIS A 50 10.51 20.30 17.82
C HIS A 50 11.16 19.00 18.32
N GLU A 51 12.23 18.56 17.65
CA GLU A 51 13.59 18.70 18.18
C GLU A 51 14.65 18.57 17.09
N ILE A 52 15.56 19.55 17.06
CA ILE A 52 16.67 19.74 16.12
C ILE A 52 17.93 19.15 16.77
N MET A 53 18.69 18.33 16.05
CA MET A 53 20.09 18.01 16.40
C MET A 53 20.99 17.94 15.15
N PRO A 54 22.30 18.25 15.28
CA PRO A 54 23.00 19.09 14.30
C PRO A 54 23.75 18.32 13.20
N SER A 55 23.86 19.00 12.06
CA SER A 55 24.62 18.61 10.87
C SER A 55 26.13 18.58 11.12
N TYR A 56 26.78 17.47 10.79
CA TYR A 56 28.21 17.46 10.46
C TYR A 56 28.37 17.67 8.96
N ALA A 57 28.95 18.81 8.60
CA ALA A 57 29.36 19.15 7.25
C ALA A 57 30.76 18.61 6.96
N GLY A 58 30.96 18.03 5.78
CA GLY A 58 32.28 17.76 5.23
C GLY A 58 32.26 16.94 3.95
N GLY A 59 32.33 17.60 2.78
CA GLY A 59 32.74 16.97 1.52
C GLY A 59 31.87 17.30 0.30
N ASN A 60 32.44 18.06 -0.64
CA ASN A 60 31.84 18.43 -1.93
C ASN A 60 31.40 17.21 -2.76
N ALA A 61 30.10 17.12 -3.05
CA ALA A 61 29.56 16.37 -4.18
C ALA A 61 28.46 17.20 -4.88
N GLN A 62 28.69 17.52 -6.14
CA GLN A 62 27.76 18.22 -7.02
C GLN A 62 26.47 17.41 -7.26
N ARG A 63 25.34 18.10 -7.08
CA ARG A 63 24.03 17.91 -7.75
C ARG A 63 23.54 16.47 -7.96
N SER A 64 23.21 15.80 -6.87
CA SER A 64 21.99 14.98 -6.84
C SER A 64 21.04 15.64 -5.83
N GLY A 65 19.77 15.80 -6.19
CA GLY A 65 18.80 16.56 -5.38
C GLY A 65 18.68 15.97 -3.98
N ASN A 66 18.77 16.83 -2.96
CA ASN A 66 18.59 16.42 -1.56
C ASN A 66 17.17 15.81 -1.40
N PRO A 67 17.04 14.56 -0.93
CA PRO A 67 15.74 13.86 -0.81
C PRO A 67 14.74 14.65 0.05
N VAL A 68 15.23 15.36 1.07
CA VAL A 68 14.43 16.21 1.96
C VAL A 68 13.72 17.32 1.17
N LEU A 69 14.40 17.90 0.16
CA LEU A 69 13.81 18.96 -0.67
C LEU A 69 12.67 18.45 -1.57
N ALA A 70 12.72 17.18 -2.01
CA ALA A 70 11.64 16.62 -2.80
C ALA A 70 10.41 16.38 -1.91
N GLN A 71 10.59 15.71 -0.77
CA GLN A 71 9.50 15.44 0.16
C GLN A 71 8.81 16.72 0.63
N GLU A 72 9.57 17.75 1.04
CA GLU A 72 9.04 19.05 1.46
C GLU A 72 8.31 19.81 0.35
N LEU A 73 8.72 19.63 -0.90
CA LEU A 73 8.08 20.27 -2.04
C LEU A 73 6.76 19.57 -2.39
N PHE A 74 6.77 18.24 -2.52
CA PHE A 74 5.59 17.47 -2.91
C PHE A 74 4.52 17.40 -1.82
N SER A 75 4.88 17.54 -0.54
CA SER A 75 3.91 17.59 0.57
C SER A 75 3.01 18.83 0.52
N LYS A 76 3.44 19.90 -0.16
CA LYS A 76 2.68 21.15 -0.35
C LYS A 76 1.72 21.09 -1.53
N PHE A 77 1.53 19.92 -2.16
CA PHE A 77 0.63 19.80 -3.31
C PHE A 77 -0.82 20.10 -2.92
N ASP A 78 -1.38 21.11 -3.56
CA ASP A 78 -2.80 21.47 -3.49
C ASP A 78 -3.41 21.31 -4.89
N PRO A 79 -4.42 20.42 -5.08
CA PRO A 79 -5.07 20.26 -6.37
C PRO A 79 -5.81 21.51 -6.86
N SER A 80 -6.22 22.41 -5.95
CA SER A 80 -6.92 23.65 -6.29
C SER A 80 -5.98 24.76 -6.75
N ASN A 81 -4.70 24.68 -6.36
CA ASN A 81 -3.66 25.64 -6.70
C ASN A 81 -2.30 24.93 -6.81
N VAL A 82 -2.10 24.24 -7.93
CA VAL A 82 -0.89 23.42 -8.13
C VAL A 82 0.33 24.32 -8.33
N ASP A 83 1.29 24.25 -7.39
CA ASP A 83 2.56 24.99 -7.49
C ASP A 83 3.37 24.53 -8.71
N SER A 84 3.72 25.49 -9.57
CA SER A 84 4.55 25.31 -10.77
C SER A 84 5.90 24.63 -10.50
N ASN A 85 6.46 24.79 -9.30
CA ASN A 85 7.71 24.13 -8.90
C ASN A 85 7.52 22.62 -8.74
N ILE A 86 6.37 22.18 -8.22
CA ILE A 86 6.03 20.75 -8.09
C ILE A 86 5.91 20.13 -9.48
N VAL A 87 5.18 20.79 -10.39
CA VAL A 87 5.04 20.35 -11.80
C VAL A 87 6.39 20.28 -12.48
N THR A 88 7.20 21.33 -12.37
CA THR A 88 8.54 21.39 -12.98
C THR A 88 9.45 20.27 -12.46
N LYS A 89 9.40 20.00 -11.15
CA LYS A 89 10.19 18.93 -10.54
C LYS A 89 9.71 17.54 -10.99
N ALA A 90 8.40 17.28 -10.98
CA ALA A 90 7.81 16.02 -11.44
C ALA A 90 8.14 15.75 -12.91
N ARG A 91 7.99 16.77 -13.76
CA ARG A 91 8.36 16.72 -15.19
C ARG A 91 9.83 16.41 -15.37
N SER A 92 10.72 17.09 -14.64
CA SER A 92 12.17 16.84 -14.74
C SER A 92 12.56 15.42 -14.33
N LEU A 93 11.91 14.85 -13.31
CA LEU A 93 12.12 13.46 -12.91
C LEU A 93 11.65 12.50 -14.02
N CYS A 94 10.44 12.70 -14.55
CA CYS A 94 9.91 11.84 -15.63
C CYS A 94 10.78 11.92 -16.90
N ALA A 95 11.21 13.13 -17.29
CA ALA A 95 12.12 13.36 -18.40
C ALA A 95 13.44 12.59 -18.27
N HIS A 96 14.02 12.57 -17.05
CA HIS A 96 15.31 11.94 -16.79
C HIS A 96 15.24 10.40 -16.80
N TYR A 97 14.22 9.82 -16.18
CA TYR A 97 14.14 8.38 -15.96
C TYR A 97 13.31 7.62 -16.99
N VAL A 98 12.26 8.22 -17.56
CA VAL A 98 11.36 7.53 -18.50
C VAL A 98 11.85 7.67 -19.95
N GLY A 99 12.44 8.81 -20.30
CA GLY A 99 12.95 9.05 -21.66
C GLY A 99 11.84 9.24 -22.71
N GLY A 100 12.18 9.10 -23.99
CA GLY A 100 11.24 9.28 -25.10
C GLY A 100 10.63 10.70 -25.12
N ALA A 101 9.33 10.79 -25.43
CA ALA A 101 8.60 12.05 -25.47
C ALA A 101 8.69 12.87 -24.16
N TRP A 102 8.86 12.21 -23.00
CA TRP A 102 8.96 12.88 -21.70
C TRP A 102 10.14 13.86 -21.59
N ARG A 103 11.18 13.72 -22.42
CA ARG A 103 12.35 14.60 -22.39
C ARG A 103 12.07 16.02 -22.89
N ASP A 104 11.16 16.13 -23.85
CA ASP A 104 11.02 17.34 -24.68
C ASP A 104 9.68 18.06 -24.42
N VAL A 105 8.87 17.58 -23.48
CA VAL A 105 7.61 18.25 -23.11
C VAL A 105 7.82 19.46 -22.20
N ASP A 106 7.00 20.47 -22.44
CA ASP A 106 6.83 21.64 -21.58
C ASP A 106 5.84 21.37 -20.43
N ASN A 107 5.81 22.26 -19.43
CA ASN A 107 4.89 22.13 -18.28
C ASN A 107 3.40 22.13 -18.70
N SER A 108 3.03 22.79 -19.81
CA SER A 108 1.65 22.77 -20.33
C SER A 108 1.24 21.43 -20.93
N GLN A 109 2.20 20.61 -21.33
CA GLN A 109 2.00 19.29 -21.94
C GLN A 109 2.19 18.14 -20.93
N PHE A 110 2.44 18.48 -19.67
CA PHE A 110 2.64 17.55 -18.56
C PHE A 110 1.46 17.65 -17.60
N LEU A 111 0.67 16.59 -17.52
CA LEU A 111 -0.48 16.49 -16.63
C LEU A 111 -0.06 15.82 -15.34
N LEU A 112 -0.38 16.45 -14.20
CA LEU A 112 -0.07 15.95 -12.87
C LEU A 112 -1.35 15.88 -12.03
N SER A 113 -1.66 14.70 -11.51
CA SER A 113 -2.74 14.53 -10.53
C SER A 113 -2.23 13.75 -9.33
N LYS A 114 -2.70 14.12 -8.13
CA LYS A 114 -2.43 13.37 -6.90
C LYS A 114 -3.46 12.25 -6.78
N MET A 115 -3.01 11.03 -6.51
CA MET A 115 -3.90 9.94 -6.13
C MET A 115 -4.29 10.09 -4.66
N SER A 116 -5.57 9.94 -4.37
CA SER A 116 -6.09 9.79 -3.01
C SER A 116 -5.67 8.41 -2.48
N GLY A 117 -4.97 8.36 -1.35
CA GLY A 117 -4.63 7.12 -0.66
C GLY A 117 -3.13 6.94 -0.39
N GLY A 118 -2.81 6.72 0.89
CA GLY A 118 -1.47 6.43 1.39
C GLY A 118 -1.05 7.43 2.48
N LEU A 119 -1.06 6.99 3.74
CA LEU A 119 -0.50 7.77 4.87
C LEU A 119 1.04 7.85 4.77
N THR A 120 1.66 6.84 4.16
CA THR A 120 3.13 6.59 4.16
C THR A 120 3.85 7.02 2.88
N ASN A 121 3.12 7.40 1.82
CA ASN A 121 3.69 7.74 0.51
C ASN A 121 2.83 8.77 -0.22
N LEU A 122 3.44 9.76 -0.88
CA LEU A 122 2.72 10.65 -1.80
C LEU A 122 2.76 10.05 -3.20
N VAL A 123 1.59 9.75 -3.76
CA VAL A 123 1.47 9.11 -5.07
C VAL A 123 0.85 10.09 -6.07
N PHE A 124 1.51 10.27 -7.20
CA PHE A 124 1.05 11.12 -8.29
C PHE A 124 0.96 10.34 -9.59
N VAL A 125 -0.08 10.58 -10.38
CA VAL A 125 -0.13 10.17 -11.77
C VAL A 125 0.43 11.31 -12.61
N CYS A 126 1.50 11.03 -13.34
CA CYS A 126 2.07 11.92 -14.33
C CYS A 126 1.66 11.41 -15.72
N SER A 127 1.16 12.27 -16.60
CA SER A 127 0.73 11.90 -17.96
C SER A 127 1.16 12.90 -19.02
N LEU A 128 1.46 12.42 -20.22
CA LEU A 128 1.66 13.26 -21.41
C LEU A 128 0.31 13.71 -21.99
N ALA A 129 0.14 15.01 -22.22
CA ALA A 129 -1.07 15.56 -22.83
C ALA A 129 -1.39 14.89 -24.19
N PRO A 130 -2.66 14.62 -24.53
CA PRO A 130 -3.06 13.79 -25.67
C PRO A 130 -2.39 14.13 -27.02
N GLU A 131 -2.13 15.42 -27.25
CA GLU A 131 -1.49 15.98 -28.45
C GLU A 131 0.00 15.65 -28.60
N VAL A 132 0.69 15.23 -27.52
CA VAL A 132 2.10 14.86 -27.57
C VAL A 132 2.26 13.53 -28.32
N PRO A 133 3.04 13.47 -29.41
CA PRO A 133 3.27 12.23 -30.15
C PRO A 133 4.18 11.28 -29.36
N LYS A 134 3.97 9.98 -29.50
CA LYS A 134 4.92 8.98 -29.01
C LYS A 134 6.19 9.00 -29.86
N VAL A 135 7.35 8.95 -29.22
CA VAL A 135 8.67 8.87 -29.86
C VAL A 135 9.17 7.43 -29.94
N GLY A 136 8.78 6.58 -28.97
CA GLY A 136 9.14 5.16 -28.92
C GLY A 136 8.11 4.35 -28.15
N SER A 137 8.59 3.42 -27.32
CA SER A 137 7.77 2.54 -26.48
C SER A 137 7.49 3.11 -25.08
N GLU A 138 7.71 4.41 -24.87
CA GLU A 138 7.48 5.03 -23.57
C GLU A 138 5.99 4.96 -23.17
N PRO A 139 5.71 4.77 -21.87
CA PRO A 139 4.35 4.85 -21.36
C PRO A 139 3.84 6.29 -21.48
N ARG A 140 2.53 6.47 -21.71
CA ARG A 140 1.90 7.80 -21.70
C ARG A 140 1.61 8.33 -20.30
N SER A 141 1.52 7.42 -19.33
CA SER A 141 1.25 7.72 -17.94
C SER A 141 2.17 6.88 -17.05
N VAL A 142 2.66 7.48 -15.96
CA VAL A 142 3.50 6.82 -14.96
C VAL A 142 3.03 7.21 -13.56
N LEU A 143 3.34 6.37 -12.57
CA LEU A 143 3.17 6.71 -11.17
C LEU A 143 4.47 7.27 -10.62
N LEU A 144 4.43 8.48 -10.09
CA LEU A 144 5.52 9.08 -9.33
C LEU A 144 5.22 8.91 -7.84
N ARG A 145 6.04 8.11 -7.15
CA ARG A 145 5.91 7.88 -5.71
C ARG A 145 7.03 8.59 -4.97
N ILE A 146 6.66 9.47 -4.04
CA ILE A 146 7.58 10.15 -3.13
C ILE A 146 7.48 9.47 -1.77
N GLN A 147 8.61 8.99 -1.26
CA GLN A 147 8.67 8.33 0.03
C GLN A 147 8.57 9.36 1.15
N THR A 148 7.71 9.11 2.15
CA THR A 148 7.68 9.93 3.37
C THR A 148 8.24 9.21 4.61
N GLN A 149 8.47 7.90 4.51
CA GLN A 149 9.10 7.06 5.53
C GLN A 149 10.54 7.48 5.81
N THR A 150 10.90 7.60 7.09
CA THR A 150 12.26 7.92 7.57
C THR A 150 13.03 6.67 8.03
N ASP A 151 12.33 5.56 8.29
CA ASP A 151 12.97 4.28 8.59
C ASP A 151 13.68 3.71 7.35
N THR A 152 15.01 3.73 7.39
CA THR A 152 15.86 3.28 6.28
C THR A 152 15.78 1.76 6.07
N LEU A 153 15.59 0.96 7.12
CA LEU A 153 15.48 -0.50 6.99
C LEU A 153 14.18 -0.88 6.30
N GLN A 154 13.07 -0.24 6.70
CA GLN A 154 11.77 -0.45 6.07
C GLN A 154 11.80 -0.03 4.59
N LEU A 155 12.43 1.10 4.27
CA LEU A 155 12.61 1.55 2.89
C LEU A 155 13.41 0.54 2.05
N MET A 156 14.52 0.02 2.58
CA MET A 156 15.32 -0.99 1.89
C MET A 156 14.53 -2.27 1.64
N ARG A 157 13.70 -2.70 2.60
CA ARG A 157 12.80 -3.84 2.45
C ARG A 157 11.77 -3.61 1.35
N GLU A 158 11.09 -2.46 1.36
CA GLU A 158 10.09 -2.10 0.34
C GLU A 158 10.70 -2.09 -1.06
N ILE A 159 11.88 -1.47 -1.23
CA ILE A 159 12.58 -1.43 -2.52
C ILE A 159 12.98 -2.83 -2.97
N ALA A 160 13.48 -3.69 -2.07
CA ALA A 160 13.86 -5.05 -2.41
C ALA A 160 12.66 -5.88 -2.88
N VAL A 161 11.56 -5.84 -2.14
CA VAL A 161 10.30 -6.53 -2.50
C VAL A 161 9.78 -6.03 -3.84
N PHE A 162 9.67 -4.70 -4.00
CA PHE A 162 9.16 -4.09 -5.23
C PHE A 162 10.01 -4.46 -6.45
N THR A 163 11.33 -4.39 -6.32
CA THR A 163 12.26 -4.71 -7.43
C THR A 163 12.13 -6.17 -7.86
N VAL A 164 12.04 -7.10 -6.92
CA VAL A 164 11.88 -8.53 -7.22
C VAL A 164 10.52 -8.79 -7.88
N LEU A 165 9.43 -8.22 -7.36
CA LEU A 165 8.09 -8.34 -7.95
C LEU A 165 8.04 -7.78 -9.38
N SER A 166 8.61 -6.60 -9.58
CA SER A 166 8.71 -5.97 -10.90
C SER A 166 9.50 -6.84 -11.87
N ALA A 167 10.60 -7.46 -11.44
CA ALA A 167 11.44 -8.31 -12.30
C ALA A 167 10.72 -9.60 -12.72
N HIS A 168 9.85 -10.14 -11.88
CA HIS A 168 9.04 -11.33 -12.18
C HIS A 168 7.73 -11.01 -12.92
N GLY A 169 7.40 -9.72 -13.10
CA GLY A 169 6.16 -9.28 -13.75
C GLY A 169 4.90 -9.43 -12.88
N TYR A 170 5.05 -9.57 -11.57
CA TYR A 170 3.95 -9.71 -10.62
C TYR A 170 3.49 -8.39 -9.99
N GLY A 171 4.11 -7.27 -10.38
CA GLY A 171 3.72 -5.94 -9.98
C GLY A 171 4.00 -4.92 -11.09
N PRO A 172 3.71 -3.63 -10.85
CA PRO A 172 4.07 -2.56 -11.77
C PRO A 172 5.56 -2.56 -12.10
N LYS A 173 5.92 -2.25 -13.35
CA LYS A 173 7.34 -2.12 -13.71
C LYS A 173 8.00 -0.96 -12.98
N LEU A 174 9.20 -1.19 -12.46
CA LEU A 174 10.08 -0.12 -11.98
C LEU A 174 10.71 0.61 -13.17
N LEU A 175 10.36 1.88 -13.36
CA LEU A 175 10.87 2.70 -14.47
C LEU A 175 12.04 3.60 -14.05
N GLY A 176 12.12 3.97 -12.76
CA GLY A 176 13.22 4.77 -12.25
C GLY A 176 13.28 4.83 -10.73
N VAL A 177 14.48 5.00 -10.19
CA VAL A 177 14.73 5.18 -8.75
C VAL A 177 15.56 6.46 -8.57
N PHE A 178 15.14 7.30 -7.63
CA PHE A 178 15.83 8.53 -7.31
C PHE A 178 15.85 8.76 -5.80
N SER A 179 16.66 9.73 -5.36
CA SER A 179 16.72 10.09 -3.94
C SER A 179 15.37 10.62 -3.47
N GLY A 180 14.70 9.88 -2.58
CA GLY A 180 13.38 10.24 -2.03
C GLY A 180 12.18 9.66 -2.78
N GLY A 181 12.36 8.76 -3.76
CA GLY A 181 11.22 8.14 -4.43
C GLY A 181 11.53 7.26 -5.62
N ARG A 182 10.49 6.88 -6.35
CA ARG A 182 10.56 6.03 -7.55
C ARG A 182 9.47 6.37 -8.56
N ILE A 183 9.68 5.93 -9.80
CA ILE A 183 8.72 6.00 -10.89
C ILE A 183 8.34 4.57 -11.27
N GLU A 184 7.04 4.31 -11.29
CA GLU A 184 6.43 3.00 -11.55
C GLU A 184 5.55 3.09 -12.81
N GLU A 185 5.31 1.93 -13.43
CA GLU A 185 4.27 1.80 -14.45
C GLU A 185 2.90 2.20 -13.88
N PHE A 186 2.19 3.05 -14.60
CA PHE A 186 0.76 3.24 -14.34
C PHE A 186 -0.01 2.12 -15.05
N ILE A 187 -0.80 1.35 -14.28
CA ILE A 187 -1.63 0.28 -14.81
C ILE A 187 -3.06 0.82 -14.97
N PRO A 188 -3.58 0.98 -16.20
CA PRO A 188 -4.98 1.34 -16.40
C PRO A 188 -5.88 0.16 -16.00
N SER A 189 -6.60 0.33 -14.89
CA SER A 189 -7.37 -0.74 -14.25
C SER A 189 -8.45 -0.21 -13.33
N ARG A 190 -9.35 -1.10 -12.93
CA ARG A 190 -10.19 -0.95 -11.74
C ARG A 190 -9.83 -2.01 -10.69
N THR A 191 -10.23 -1.80 -9.43
CA THR A 191 -10.18 -2.85 -8.41
C THR A 191 -11.28 -3.90 -8.66
N LEU A 192 -11.10 -5.10 -8.11
CA LEU A 192 -12.18 -6.08 -8.06
C LEU A 192 -13.24 -5.68 -7.02
N THR A 193 -14.45 -6.18 -7.20
CA THR A 193 -15.51 -6.13 -6.18
C THR A 193 -15.43 -7.35 -5.26
N THR A 194 -16.15 -7.29 -4.14
CA THR A 194 -16.26 -8.42 -3.19
C THR A 194 -16.87 -9.67 -3.85
N GLU A 195 -17.86 -9.47 -4.72
CA GLU A 195 -18.53 -10.53 -5.46
C GLU A 195 -17.58 -11.20 -6.45
N GLU A 196 -16.79 -10.40 -7.18
CA GLU A 196 -15.81 -10.89 -8.15
C GLU A 196 -14.72 -11.75 -7.49
N MET A 197 -14.29 -11.43 -6.26
CA MET A 197 -13.29 -12.23 -5.53
C MET A 197 -13.71 -13.69 -5.31
N SER A 198 -15.01 -13.96 -5.22
CA SER A 198 -15.56 -15.30 -4.99
C SER A 198 -16.19 -15.92 -6.25
N ASP A 199 -16.20 -15.17 -7.36
CA ASP A 199 -16.78 -15.60 -8.63
C ASP A 199 -15.90 -16.67 -9.31
N ALA A 200 -16.54 -17.72 -9.82
CA ALA A 200 -15.86 -18.83 -10.52
C ALA A 200 -15.06 -18.37 -11.75
N ARG A 201 -15.37 -17.21 -12.32
CA ARG A 201 -14.64 -16.58 -13.44
C ARG A 201 -13.26 -16.06 -13.03
N PHE A 202 -13.10 -15.61 -11.78
CA PHE A 202 -11.87 -14.98 -11.27
C PHE A 202 -11.08 -15.89 -10.34
N ALA A 203 -11.76 -16.66 -9.49
CA ALA A 203 -11.14 -17.45 -8.43
C ALA A 203 -10.00 -18.39 -8.90
N PRO A 204 -10.11 -19.11 -10.04
CA PRO A 204 -9.02 -19.96 -10.53
C PRO A 204 -7.75 -19.15 -10.88
N SER A 205 -7.93 -17.99 -11.50
CA SER A 205 -6.83 -17.12 -11.92
C SER A 205 -6.20 -16.41 -10.72
N LEU A 206 -6.99 -16.00 -9.73
CA LEU A 206 -6.49 -15.49 -8.46
C LEU A 206 -5.68 -16.54 -7.69
N ALA A 207 -6.18 -17.78 -7.63
CA ALA A 207 -5.47 -18.89 -6.99
C ALA A 207 -4.14 -19.19 -7.70
N THR A 208 -4.13 -19.15 -9.04
CA THR A 208 -2.92 -19.33 -9.85
C THR A 208 -1.90 -18.21 -9.61
N LEU A 209 -2.36 -16.96 -9.58
CA LEU A 209 -1.51 -15.81 -9.31
C LEU A 209 -0.94 -15.86 -7.88
N ASN A 210 -1.75 -16.21 -6.88
CA ASN A 210 -1.27 -16.40 -5.51
C ASN A 210 -0.24 -17.55 -5.42
N ALA A 211 -0.47 -18.66 -6.11
CA ALA A 211 0.49 -19.77 -6.15
C ALA A 211 1.82 -19.36 -6.81
N LYS A 212 1.78 -18.51 -7.84
CA LYS A 212 2.98 -17.92 -8.45
C LYS A 212 3.72 -17.00 -7.47
N LEU A 213 3.00 -16.15 -6.74
CA LEU A 213 3.58 -15.30 -5.68
C LEU A 213 4.27 -16.13 -4.59
N ASN A 214 3.65 -17.25 -4.18
CA ASN A 214 4.24 -18.15 -3.19
C ASN A 214 5.56 -18.79 -3.64
N ASN A 215 5.82 -18.86 -4.94
CA ASN A 215 7.05 -19.42 -5.49
C ASN A 215 8.16 -18.37 -5.70
N ILE A 216 7.95 -17.11 -5.32
CA ILE A 216 8.99 -16.07 -5.44
C ILE A 216 9.98 -16.20 -4.28
N GLU A 217 11.27 -16.17 -4.64
CA GLU A 217 12.35 -16.06 -3.67
C GLU A 217 12.64 -14.60 -3.34
N MET A 218 12.25 -14.17 -2.14
CA MET A 218 12.50 -12.82 -1.64
C MET A 218 13.71 -12.77 -0.71
N PRO A 219 14.55 -11.71 -0.74
CA PRO A 219 15.68 -11.54 0.18
C PRO A 219 15.22 -11.09 1.57
N LEU A 220 14.32 -11.86 2.19
CA LEU A 220 13.70 -11.62 3.48
C LEU A 220 13.93 -12.81 4.43
N PRO A 221 13.72 -12.66 5.74
CA PRO A 221 13.71 -13.79 6.67
C PRO A 221 12.75 -14.88 6.19
N LYS A 222 13.24 -16.13 6.10
CA LYS A 222 12.51 -17.27 5.50
C LYS A 222 11.60 -18.00 6.47
N SER A 223 11.72 -17.75 7.77
CA SER A 223 10.81 -18.32 8.76
C SER A 223 9.45 -17.60 8.73
N PRO A 224 8.36 -18.26 9.14
CA PRO A 224 7.06 -17.62 9.25
C PRO A 224 7.10 -16.40 10.19
N GLN A 225 6.64 -15.24 9.70
CA GLN A 225 6.76 -13.97 10.43
C GLN A 225 5.49 -13.55 11.18
N LEU A 226 4.34 -14.19 10.96
CA LEU A 226 3.04 -13.73 11.48
C LEU A 226 3.03 -13.53 13.00
N VAL A 227 3.42 -14.57 13.75
CA VAL A 227 3.42 -14.52 15.22
C VAL A 227 4.39 -13.46 15.74
N PHE A 228 5.58 -13.36 15.14
CA PHE A 228 6.56 -12.33 15.48
C PHE A 228 5.98 -10.92 15.27
N LEU A 229 5.30 -10.67 14.15
CA LEU A 229 4.66 -9.39 13.85
C LEU A 229 3.54 -9.09 14.86
N CYS A 230 2.65 -10.03 15.16
CA CYS A 230 1.60 -9.85 16.16
C CYS A 230 2.16 -9.49 17.53
N ARG A 231 3.23 -10.17 17.97
CA ARG A 231 3.91 -9.84 19.24
C ARG A 231 4.54 -8.46 19.20
N SER A 232 5.20 -8.10 18.09
CA SER A 232 5.78 -6.77 17.91
C SER A 232 4.72 -5.67 17.94
N TRP A 233 3.55 -5.87 17.32
CA TRP A 233 2.46 -4.89 17.36
C TRP A 233 1.85 -4.77 18.75
N LEU A 234 1.63 -5.89 19.45
CA LEU A 234 1.14 -5.85 20.83
C LEU A 234 2.10 -5.12 21.76
N ALA A 235 3.41 -5.38 21.64
CA ALA A 235 4.42 -4.67 22.40
C ALA A 235 4.40 -3.16 22.12
N LYS A 236 4.29 -2.75 20.85
CA LYS A 236 4.15 -1.33 20.46
C LYS A 236 2.86 -0.70 21.00
N TYR A 237 1.75 -1.41 20.93
CA TYR A 237 0.47 -0.95 21.48
C TYR A 237 0.58 -0.67 22.98
N VAL A 238 1.16 -1.61 23.74
CA VAL A 238 1.37 -1.44 25.19
C VAL A 238 2.35 -0.30 25.47
N SER A 239 3.46 -0.19 24.73
CA SER A 239 4.43 0.90 24.94
C SER A 239 3.83 2.28 24.68
N ASN A 240 2.82 2.36 23.83
CA ASN A 240 2.09 3.60 23.52
C ASN A 240 0.94 3.87 24.51
N GLY A 241 0.90 3.19 25.65
CA GLY A 241 -0.13 3.36 26.68
C GLY A 241 -1.42 2.58 26.42
N GLY A 242 -1.41 1.66 25.45
CA GLY A 242 -2.52 0.74 25.20
C GLY A 242 -2.81 -0.18 26.39
N GLY A 243 -4.08 -0.49 26.59
CA GLY A 243 -4.56 -1.27 27.73
C GLY A 243 -5.68 -2.23 27.34
N SER A 244 -6.74 -2.30 28.14
CA SER A 244 -7.89 -3.14 27.78
C SER A 244 -8.72 -2.46 26.69
N LEU A 245 -9.16 -3.25 25.71
CA LEU A 245 -9.99 -2.82 24.60
C LEU A 245 -11.46 -3.13 24.90
N THR A 246 -12.34 -2.14 24.74
CA THR A 246 -13.79 -2.39 24.71
C THR A 246 -14.13 -2.88 23.32
N MET A 247 -14.72 -4.08 23.24
CA MET A 247 -15.09 -4.70 21.97
C MET A 247 -16.50 -4.28 21.57
N GLU A 248 -16.65 -3.90 20.31
CA GLU A 248 -17.94 -3.58 19.70
C GLU A 248 -18.10 -4.36 18.40
N GLN A 249 -19.34 -4.79 18.13
CA GLN A 249 -19.64 -5.49 16.90
C GLN A 249 -19.80 -4.47 15.77
N THR A 250 -18.88 -4.49 14.81
CA THR A 250 -18.88 -3.56 13.67
C THR A 250 -19.32 -4.26 12.37
N ALA A 251 -18.47 -5.16 11.85
CA ALA A 251 -18.59 -5.71 10.49
C ALA A 251 -19.12 -7.16 10.42
N VAL A 252 -19.47 -7.78 11.54
CA VAL A 252 -19.90 -9.19 11.56
C VAL A 252 -21.43 -9.25 11.49
N HIS A 253 -21.96 -9.90 10.44
CA HIS A 253 -23.39 -10.20 10.35
C HIS A 253 -23.72 -11.46 11.18
N GLY A 254 -24.71 -11.35 12.06
CA GLY A 254 -25.19 -12.45 12.91
C GLY A 254 -24.87 -12.27 14.40
N HIS A 255 -25.48 -13.10 15.24
CA HIS A 255 -25.18 -13.13 16.66
C HIS A 255 -23.87 -13.86 16.91
N VAL A 256 -22.92 -13.14 17.48
CA VAL A 256 -21.60 -13.65 17.78
C VAL A 256 -21.27 -13.25 19.21
N GLU A 257 -20.96 -14.24 20.04
CA GLU A 257 -20.50 -13.99 21.40
C GLU A 257 -19.02 -13.63 21.40
N PHE A 258 -18.68 -12.50 22.03
CA PHE A 258 -17.31 -12.05 22.25
C PHE A 258 -17.24 -11.32 23.60
N PRO A 259 -16.07 -11.29 24.26
CA PRO A 259 -15.94 -10.59 25.53
C PRO A 259 -16.12 -9.08 25.32
N LYS A 260 -16.93 -8.43 26.18
CA LYS A 260 -17.14 -6.98 26.12
C LYS A 260 -15.84 -6.18 26.29
N VAL A 261 -14.89 -6.72 27.05
CA VAL A 261 -13.58 -6.13 27.29
C VAL A 261 -12.53 -7.20 27.05
N LEU A 262 -11.54 -6.87 26.23
CA LEU A 262 -10.41 -7.72 25.92
C LEU A 262 -9.14 -7.11 26.54
N THR A 263 -8.52 -7.83 27.46
CA THR A 263 -7.30 -7.38 28.14
C THR A 263 -6.05 -7.70 27.31
N VAL A 264 -4.95 -6.98 27.56
CA VAL A 264 -3.63 -7.27 26.96
C VAL A 264 -3.21 -8.72 27.23
N LYS A 265 -3.42 -9.22 28.46
CA LYS A 265 -3.12 -10.60 28.81
C LYS A 265 -3.91 -11.61 27.97
N GLN A 266 -5.20 -11.35 27.74
CA GLN A 266 -6.00 -12.19 26.86
C GLN A 266 -5.49 -12.14 25.42
N LEU A 267 -5.10 -10.98 24.90
CA LEU A 267 -4.46 -10.88 23.58
C LEU A 267 -3.17 -11.70 23.49
N GLU A 268 -2.33 -11.70 24.52
CA GLU A 268 -1.13 -12.55 24.58
C GLU A 268 -1.50 -14.04 24.56
N GLU A 269 -2.52 -14.44 25.32
CA GLU A 269 -3.03 -15.82 25.37
C GLU A 269 -3.57 -16.27 24.00
N GLU A 270 -4.30 -15.41 23.28
CA GLU A 270 -4.78 -15.66 21.92
C GLU A 270 -3.61 -15.81 20.93
N ILE A 271 -2.59 -14.95 21.00
CA ILE A 271 -1.39 -15.07 20.16
C ILE A 271 -0.67 -16.40 20.44
N ASN A 272 -0.57 -16.82 21.72
CA ASN A 272 0.02 -18.10 22.09
C ASN A 272 -0.79 -19.29 21.57
N GLU A 273 -2.12 -19.18 21.50
CA GLU A 273 -2.97 -20.20 20.89
C GLU A 273 -2.75 -20.30 19.38
N VAL A 274 -2.70 -19.15 18.69
CA VAL A 274 -2.38 -19.09 17.26
C VAL A 274 -1.00 -19.70 16.97
N GLU A 275 0.02 -19.36 17.77
CA GLU A 275 1.36 -19.93 17.64
C GLU A 275 1.34 -21.46 17.78
N ARG A 276 0.73 -21.99 18.85
CA ARG A 276 0.59 -23.45 19.06
C ARG A 276 -0.18 -24.16 17.96
N PHE A 277 -1.13 -23.49 17.33
CA PHE A 277 -1.86 -24.02 16.18
C PHE A 277 -0.97 -24.08 14.94
N LEU A 278 -0.23 -23.00 14.66
CA LEU A 278 0.66 -22.89 13.50
C LEU A 278 1.85 -23.83 13.59
N GLU A 279 2.45 -24.03 14.77
CA GLU A 279 3.55 -24.98 15.00
C GLU A 279 3.20 -26.43 14.65
N LYS A 280 1.91 -26.78 14.62
CA LYS A 280 1.43 -28.12 14.26
C LYS A 280 1.20 -28.28 12.76
N GLN A 281 1.31 -27.21 11.97
CA GLN A 281 1.09 -27.28 10.53
C GLN A 281 2.37 -27.73 9.82
N GLU A 282 2.24 -28.68 8.90
CA GLU A 282 3.37 -29.16 8.08
C GLU A 282 3.57 -28.31 6.80
N GLY A 283 2.77 -27.25 6.63
CA GLY A 283 2.81 -26.39 5.45
C GLY A 283 4.13 -25.64 5.32
N PRO A 284 4.67 -25.46 4.10
CA PRO A 284 5.92 -24.76 3.90
C PRO A 284 5.79 -23.27 4.26
N SER A 285 6.89 -22.67 4.68
CA SER A 285 6.98 -21.22 4.71
C SER A 285 7.29 -20.69 3.31
N VAL A 286 6.41 -19.86 2.78
CA VAL A 286 6.49 -19.27 1.43
C VAL A 286 6.31 -17.77 1.52
N PHE A 287 6.68 -17.04 0.47
CA PHE A 287 6.37 -15.62 0.40
C PHE A 287 4.86 -15.43 0.24
N CYS A 288 4.24 -14.76 1.21
CA CYS A 288 2.80 -14.48 1.24
C CYS A 288 2.57 -12.98 1.13
N HIS A 289 1.49 -12.60 0.44
CA HIS A 289 1.01 -11.22 0.43
C HIS A 289 0.40 -10.80 1.77
N ASN A 290 -0.29 -11.74 2.42
CA ASN A 290 -1.02 -11.57 3.69
C ASN A 290 -2.20 -10.59 3.68
N ASP A 291 -2.56 -10.01 2.53
CA ASP A 291 -3.63 -8.99 2.42
C ASP A 291 -4.28 -8.95 1.02
N ILE A 292 -4.64 -10.14 0.50
CA ILE A 292 -5.32 -10.24 -0.80
C ILE A 292 -6.81 -9.94 -0.61
N VAL A 293 -7.14 -8.66 -0.61
CA VAL A 293 -8.51 -8.11 -0.54
C VAL A 293 -8.92 -7.51 -1.89
N PRO A 294 -10.22 -7.30 -2.19
CA PRO A 294 -10.65 -6.78 -3.49
C PRO A 294 -9.94 -5.47 -3.91
N ALA A 295 -9.70 -4.58 -2.95
CA ALA A 295 -9.00 -3.31 -3.16
C ALA A 295 -7.55 -3.47 -3.64
N ASN A 296 -6.91 -4.60 -3.33
CA ASN A 296 -5.52 -4.91 -3.67
C ASN A 296 -5.39 -5.78 -4.93
N VAL A 297 -6.50 -6.03 -5.64
CA VAL A 297 -6.51 -6.77 -6.89
C VAL A 297 -7.03 -5.88 -8.01
N LEU A 298 -6.16 -5.61 -8.97
CA LEU A 298 -6.48 -4.81 -10.15
C LEU A 298 -6.88 -5.71 -11.31
N LEU A 299 -7.97 -5.34 -11.99
CA LEU A 299 -8.35 -5.83 -13.30
C LEU A 299 -7.93 -4.83 -14.37
N ARG A 300 -7.00 -5.23 -15.24
CA ARG A 300 -6.53 -4.42 -16.37
C ARG A 300 -7.68 -4.12 -17.34
N ASN A 301 -7.76 -2.87 -17.76
CA ASN A 301 -8.67 -2.44 -18.83
C ASN A 301 -8.26 -3.15 -20.13
N ALA A 302 -9.23 -3.73 -20.84
CA ALA A 302 -9.02 -4.36 -22.15
C ALA A 302 -9.88 -3.66 -23.21
N GLU A 303 -9.47 -3.73 -24.47
CA GLU A 303 -10.21 -3.13 -25.59
C GLU A 303 -11.63 -3.71 -25.76
N GLY A 304 -11.91 -4.89 -25.19
CA GLY A 304 -13.24 -5.52 -25.14
C GLY A 304 -14.04 -5.25 -23.85
N GLY A 305 -13.54 -4.41 -22.93
CA GLY A 305 -14.23 -4.10 -21.68
C GLY A 305 -14.05 -5.14 -20.56
N ASP A 306 -15.02 -5.16 -19.65
CA ASP A 306 -15.04 -6.07 -18.51
C ASP A 306 -15.49 -7.48 -18.93
N PRO A 307 -15.04 -8.54 -18.22
CA PRO A 307 -15.42 -9.92 -18.51
C PRO A 307 -16.94 -10.13 -18.45
N GLU A 308 -17.50 -10.76 -19.48
CA GLU A 308 -18.93 -11.08 -19.53
C GLU A 308 -19.25 -12.38 -18.76
N GLU A 309 -20.54 -12.72 -18.68
CA GLU A 309 -20.98 -13.93 -17.98
C GLU A 309 -20.57 -15.18 -18.77
N GLY A 310 -19.86 -16.10 -18.10
CA GLY A 310 -19.33 -17.34 -18.71
C GLY A 310 -17.87 -17.27 -19.16
N ASP A 311 -17.25 -16.09 -19.18
CA ASP A 311 -15.82 -15.94 -19.50
C ASP A 311 -14.94 -16.33 -18.31
N VAL A 312 -13.87 -17.11 -18.56
CA VAL A 312 -12.79 -17.27 -17.56
C VAL A 312 -11.83 -16.10 -17.72
N VAL A 313 -11.58 -15.38 -16.64
CA VAL A 313 -10.67 -14.23 -16.66
C VAL A 313 -9.25 -14.71 -16.78
N ASP A 314 -8.54 -14.28 -17.83
CA ASP A 314 -7.12 -14.58 -18.00
C ASP A 314 -6.29 -13.98 -16.84
N GLU A 315 -5.38 -14.78 -16.27
CA GLU A 315 -4.50 -14.36 -15.19
C GLU A 315 -3.67 -13.11 -15.51
N SER A 316 -3.31 -12.89 -16.78
CA SER A 316 -2.56 -11.72 -17.23
C SER A 316 -3.34 -10.42 -17.13
N ARG A 317 -4.69 -10.50 -17.03
CA ARG A 317 -5.55 -9.35 -16.76
C ARG A 317 -5.58 -8.97 -15.28
N LEU A 318 -5.12 -9.83 -14.38
CA LEU A 318 -5.13 -9.59 -12.95
C LEU A 318 -3.75 -9.18 -12.46
N VAL A 319 -3.71 -8.21 -11.55
CA VAL A 319 -2.47 -7.77 -10.89
C VAL A 319 -2.77 -7.61 -9.41
N ILE A 320 -2.03 -8.34 -8.57
CA ILE A 320 -2.05 -8.12 -7.12
C ILE A 320 -1.07 -6.98 -6.83
N ILE A 321 -1.51 -6.01 -6.04
CA ILE A 321 -0.73 -4.84 -5.65
C ILE A 321 -0.71 -4.71 -4.12
N ASP A 322 0.12 -3.79 -3.63
CA ASP A 322 0.20 -3.43 -2.22
C ASP A 322 0.74 -4.52 -1.28
N PHE A 323 2.03 -4.83 -1.44
CA PHE A 323 2.74 -5.83 -0.65
C PHE A 323 3.29 -5.28 0.68
N GLU A 324 2.63 -4.30 1.29
CA GLU A 324 3.05 -3.70 2.56
C GLU A 324 3.24 -4.76 3.66
N PHE A 325 2.34 -5.75 3.71
CA PHE A 325 2.39 -6.88 4.64
C PHE A 325 3.14 -8.10 4.09
N GLY A 326 3.81 -7.98 2.95
CA GLY A 326 4.51 -9.08 2.29
C GLY A 326 5.66 -9.66 3.11
N CYS A 327 5.59 -10.94 3.47
CA CYS A 327 6.62 -11.64 4.23
C CYS A 327 6.54 -13.16 4.04
N TYR A 328 7.56 -13.89 4.52
CA TYR A 328 7.45 -15.35 4.60
C TYR A 328 6.46 -15.75 5.70
N ASN A 329 5.53 -16.63 5.36
CA ASN A 329 4.52 -17.15 6.27
C ASN A 329 4.10 -18.57 5.86
N HIS A 330 3.28 -19.23 6.65
CA HIS A 330 2.59 -20.46 6.22
C HIS A 330 1.70 -20.15 5.02
N ARG A 331 1.71 -21.03 4.02
CA ARG A 331 0.89 -20.90 2.79
C ARG A 331 -0.62 -20.95 3.06
#